data_AF-A0A183LLQ2-F1
#
_entry.id   AF-A0A183LLQ2-F1
#
_cell.length_a   1.000
_cell.length_b   1.000
_cell.length_c   1.000
_cell.angle_alpha   90.00
_cell.angle_beta   90.00
_cell.angle_gamma   90.00
#
_symmetry.space_group_name_H-M   'P 1'
#
loop_
_entity.id
_entity.type
_entity.pdbx_description
1 polymer ?
#
loop_
_entity_poly.entity_id
_entity_poly.type
_entity_poly.pdbx_seq_one_letter_code
_entity_poly.pdbx_strand_id
1 'polypeptide(L)'
;MWERTNQLPAEEEMRERCCKTIGYTLRKSSNWIMRYALTWDPEGGEKRGRPSDILIREWEANMKRMTRKCEELERIVYYRVGWRMLVSGLCSSMSVNRIN
;
A
#
# COMPACT_ATOMS: atom_id res chain seq x y z
N MET A 1 -14.95 -0.79 -31.08
CA MET A 1 -15.28 -1.71 -29.98
C MET A 1 -13.93 -2.08 -29.36
N TRP A 2 -13.46 -1.31 -28.37
CA TRP A 2 -12.12 -1.53 -27.80
C TRP A 2 -12.18 -2.77 -26.90
N GLU A 3 -11.75 -3.89 -27.47
CA GLU A 3 -11.56 -5.15 -26.80
C GLU A 3 -10.66 -4.96 -25.58
N ARG A 4 -11.06 -5.61 -24.48
CA ARG A 4 -10.38 -5.65 -23.21
C ARG A 4 -8.99 -6.26 -23.42
N THR A 5 -8.01 -5.40 -23.67
CA THR A 5 -6.61 -5.77 -23.49
C THR A 5 -6.47 -6.24 -22.05
N ASN A 6 -5.82 -7.39 -21.86
CA ASN A 6 -5.57 -8.09 -20.58
C ASN A 6 -4.69 -7.28 -19.60
N GLN A 7 -4.84 -5.96 -19.54
CA GLN A 7 -4.30 -5.13 -18.48
C GLN A 7 -5.13 -5.44 -17.24
N LEU A 8 -4.47 -6.03 -16.24
CA LEU A 8 -5.00 -6.03 -14.87
C LEU A 8 -5.46 -4.60 -14.57
N PRO A 9 -6.70 -4.40 -14.11
CA PRO A 9 -7.16 -3.07 -13.76
C PRO A 9 -6.11 -2.47 -12.83
N ALA A 10 -5.68 -1.23 -13.12
CA ALA A 10 -4.56 -0.61 -12.41
C ALA A 10 -4.75 -0.64 -10.88
N GLU A 11 -5.99 -0.69 -10.42
CA GLU A 11 -6.37 -0.91 -9.02
C GLU A 11 -5.92 -2.26 -8.47
N GLU A 12 -6.04 -3.35 -9.22
CA GLU A 12 -5.70 -4.70 -8.81
C GLU A 12 -4.17 -4.94 -8.79
N GLU A 13 -3.44 -4.42 -9.77
CA GLU A 13 -1.96 -4.43 -9.76
C GLU A 13 -1.41 -3.63 -8.56
N MET A 14 -2.04 -2.50 -8.23
CA MET A 14 -1.63 -1.66 -7.11
C MET A 14 -1.99 -2.28 -5.76
N ARG A 15 -3.15 -2.92 -5.64
CA ARG A 15 -3.52 -3.72 -4.46
C ARG A 15 -2.51 -4.84 -4.24
N GLU A 16 -2.12 -5.55 -5.30
CA GLU A 16 -1.12 -6.60 -5.21
C GLU A 16 0.25 -6.07 -4.76
N ARG A 17 0.71 -4.94 -5.30
CA ARG A 17 1.96 -4.28 -4.87
C ARG A 17 1.91 -3.86 -3.40
N CYS A 18 0.83 -3.20 -2.97
CA CYS A 18 0.64 -2.79 -1.58
C CYS A 18 0.59 -3.99 -0.62
N CYS A 19 -0.20 -5.03 -0.94
CA CYS A 19 -0.26 -6.26 -0.15
C CYS A 19 1.11 -6.97 -0.09
N LYS A 20 1.87 -7.05 -1.20
CA LYS A 20 3.22 -7.61 -1.22
C LYS A 20 4.18 -6.85 -0.31
N THR A 21 4.18 -5.52 -0.36
CA THR A 21 5.07 -4.68 0.47
C THR A 21 4.70 -4.74 1.96
N ILE A 22 3.40 -4.72 2.28
CA ILE A 22 2.91 -4.87 3.66
C ILE A 22 3.28 -6.26 4.19
N GLY A 23 3.00 -7.32 3.42
CA GLY A 23 3.31 -8.70 3.80
C GLY A 23 4.80 -8.95 4.03
N TYR A 24 5.66 -8.42 3.15
CA TYR A 24 7.12 -8.53 3.32
C TYR A 24 7.60 -7.86 4.60
N THR A 25 7.15 -6.63 4.87
CA THR A 25 7.54 -5.85 6.04
C THR A 25 7.03 -6.50 7.33
N LEU A 26 5.78 -6.96 7.35
CA LEU A 26 5.19 -7.70 8.47
C LEU A 26 5.99 -8.95 8.79
N ARG A 27 6.27 -9.79 7.79
CA ARG A 27 7.05 -11.03 7.97
C ARG A 27 8.46 -10.74 8.46
N LYS A 28 9.13 -9.72 7.92
CA LYS A 28 10.46 -9.29 8.38
C LYS A 28 10.42 -8.79 9.84
N SER A 29 9.41 -8.00 10.20
CA SER A 29 9.26 -7.49 11.57
C SER A 29 8.93 -8.58 12.57
N SER A 30 8.07 -9.54 12.22
CA SER A 30 7.72 -10.67 13.07
C SER A 30 8.94 -11.56 13.32
N ASN A 31 9.71 -11.87 12.27
CA ASN A 31 10.98 -12.59 12.40
C ASN A 31 12.01 -11.82 13.24
N TRP A 32 12.05 -10.49 13.13
CA TRP A 32 12.92 -9.63 13.94
C TRP A 32 12.51 -9.63 15.42
N ILE A 33 11.23 -9.39 15.71
CA ILE A 33 10.67 -9.39 17.07
C ILE A 33 10.91 -10.76 17.74
N MET A 34 10.67 -11.85 17.00
CA MET A 34 10.89 -13.21 17.49
C MET A 34 12.38 -13.46 17.80
N ARG A 35 13.30 -13.04 16.94
CA ARG A 35 14.75 -13.18 17.20
C ARG A 35 15.21 -12.34 18.39
N TYR A 36 14.71 -11.11 18.51
CA TYR A 36 15.03 -10.25 19.65
C TYR A 36 14.50 -10.82 20.97
N ALA A 37 13.25 -11.30 20.98
CA ALA A 37 12.68 -11.95 22.15
C ALA A 37 13.43 -13.22 22.56
N LEU A 38 13.90 -14.01 21.60
CA LEU A 38 14.68 -15.24 21.86
C LEU A 38 16.12 -14.97 22.33
N THR A 39 16.71 -13.84 21.94
CA THR A 39 18.09 -13.47 22.34
C THR A 39 18.09 -12.73 23.68
N TRP A 40 16.93 -12.30 24.18
CA TRP A 40 16.80 -11.61 25.45
C TRP A 40 16.75 -12.63 26.59
N ASP A 41 17.92 -12.93 27.18
CA ASP A 41 18.06 -13.74 28.39
C ASP A 41 17.59 -12.93 29.62
N PRO A 42 16.53 -13.37 30.35
CA PRO A 42 16.04 -12.67 31.53
C PRO A 42 16.86 -12.92 32.81
N GLU A 43 17.88 -13.79 32.80
CA GLU A 43 18.56 -14.23 34.04
C GLU A 43 19.41 -13.16 34.75
N GLY A 44 19.80 -12.08 34.06
CA GLY A 44 20.61 -10.99 34.65
C GLY A 44 19.80 -9.70 34.77
N GLY A 45 19.09 -9.52 35.89
CA GLY A 45 18.19 -8.39 36.09
C GLY A 45 18.85 -7.01 35.95
N GLU A 46 18.42 -6.22 34.96
CA GLU A 46 18.18 -4.79 35.16
C GLU A 46 17.31 -4.16 34.05
N LYS A 47 16.30 -3.41 34.50
CA LYS A 47 15.49 -2.38 33.80
C LYS A 47 14.38 -2.86 32.84
N ARG A 48 13.24 -3.17 33.46
CA ARG A 48 11.88 -3.26 32.88
C ARG A 48 11.59 -2.09 31.92
N GLY A 49 11.44 -2.40 30.62
CA GLY A 49 10.50 -1.69 29.74
C GLY A 49 11.04 -0.74 28.66
N ARG A 50 12.35 -0.53 28.51
CA ARG A 50 12.85 0.54 27.63
C ARG A 50 13.21 0.15 26.19
N PRO A 51 13.81 -1.02 25.90
CA PRO A 51 14.22 -1.37 24.52
C PRO A 51 13.08 -1.94 23.66
N SER A 52 12.20 -2.77 24.24
CA SER A 52 11.08 -3.41 23.52
C SER A 52 10.04 -2.40 23.04
N ASP A 53 9.72 -1.41 23.88
CA ASP A 53 8.72 -0.39 23.56
C ASP A 53 9.18 0.53 22.43
N ILE A 54 10.49 0.78 22.32
CA ILE A 54 11.07 1.54 21.22
C ILE A 54 10.90 0.76 19.91
N LEU A 55 11.20 -0.55 19.92
CA LEU A 55 11.05 -1.40 18.74
C LEU A 55 9.59 -1.51 18.28
N ILE A 56 8.65 -1.65 19.22
CA ILE A 56 7.21 -1.68 18.91
C ILE A 56 6.77 -0.33 18.31
N ARG A 57 7.18 0.79 18.91
CA ARG A 57 6.85 2.14 18.39
C ARG A 57 7.43 2.39 17.01
N GLU A 58 8.66 1.95 16.77
CA GLU A 58 9.33 2.12 15.48
C GLU A 58 8.67 1.26 14.39
N TRP A 59 8.23 0.05 14.76
CA TRP A 59 7.39 -0.80 13.90
C TRP A 59 6.04 -0.16 13.60
N GLU A 60 5.32 0.32 14.61
CA GLU A 60 4.04 1.02 14.43
C GLU A 60 4.18 2.26 13.53
N ALA A 61 5.25 3.03 13.71
CA ALA A 61 5.56 4.18 12.87
C ALA A 61 5.84 3.78 11.41
N ASN A 62 6.58 2.69 11.19
CA ASN A 62 6.83 2.15 9.86
C ASN A 62 5.55 1.66 9.18
N MET A 63 4.68 0.98 9.93
CA MET A 63 3.37 0.52 9.44
C MET A 63 2.48 1.70 9.06
N LYS A 64 2.37 2.73 9.91
CA LYS A 64 1.62 3.95 9.58
C LYS A 64 2.13 4.65 8.33
N ARG A 65 3.46 4.68 8.10
CA ARG A 65 4.05 5.24 6.87
C ARG A 65 3.67 4.43 5.64
N MET A 66 3.66 3.09 5.73
CA MET A 66 3.29 2.22 4.61
C MET A 66 1.80 2.31 4.28
N THR A 67 0.92 2.35 5.28
CA THR A 67 -0.52 2.54 5.07
C THR A 67 -0.81 3.84 4.32
N ARG A 68 -0.20 4.96 4.75
CA ARG A 68 -0.33 6.25 4.04
C ARG A 68 0.16 6.21 2.59
N LYS A 69 1.26 5.51 2.32
CA LYS A 69 1.75 5.34 0.93
C LYS A 69 0.75 4.55 0.08
N CYS A 70 0.08 3.56 0.65
CA CYS A 70 -0.95 2.81 -0.06
C CYS A 70 -2.21 3.65 -0.34
N GLU A 71 -2.68 4.41 0.64
CA GLU A 71 -3.79 5.36 0.47
C GLU A 71 -3.50 6.39 -0.63
N GLU A 72 -2.27 6.92 -0.70
CA GLU A 72 -1.87 7.88 -1.73
C GLU A 72 -1.87 7.26 -3.14
N LEU A 73 -1.44 6.00 -3.25
CA LEU A 73 -1.46 5.25 -4.49
C LEU A 73 -2.90 4.95 -4.96
N GLU A 74 -3.78 4.55 -4.04
CA GLU A 74 -5.22 4.38 -4.32
C GLU A 74 -5.84 5.68 -4.82
N ARG A 75 -5.51 6.82 -4.19
CA ARG A 75 -5.98 8.14 -4.63
C ARG A 75 -5.55 8.47 -6.06
N ILE A 76 -4.28 8.21 -6.41
CA ILE A 76 -3.76 8.45 -7.77
C ILE A 76 -4.50 7.58 -8.80
N VAL A 77 -4.74 6.30 -8.48
CA VAL A 77 -5.50 5.39 -9.34
C VAL A 77 -6.93 5.89 -9.52
N TYR A 78 -7.60 6.27 -8.43
CA TYR A 78 -8.95 6.83 -8.48
C TYR A 78 -9.02 8.06 -9.39
N TYR A 79 -8.09 9.02 -9.24
CA TYR A 79 -8.01 10.17 -10.14
C TYR A 79 -7.79 9.75 -11.60
N ARG A 80 -6.90 8.78 -11.89
CA ARG A 80 -6.69 8.29 -13.26
C ARG A 80 -7.94 7.66 -13.87
N VAL A 81 -8.69 6.89 -13.11
CA VAL A 81 -9.95 6.29 -13.55
C VAL A 81 -11.00 7.37 -13.79
N GLY A 82 -11.14 8.33 -12.87
CA GLY A 82 -12.04 9.48 -13.03
C GLY A 82 -11.71 10.34 -14.26
N TRP A 83 -10.42 10.61 -14.51
CA TRP A 83 -9.97 11.29 -15.72
C TRP A 83 -10.29 10.51 -16.99
N ARG A 84 -10.11 9.18 -17.01
CA ARG A 84 -10.53 8.34 -18.14
C ARG A 84 -12.03 8.43 -18.41
N MET A 85 -12.86 8.44 -17.36
CA MET A 85 -14.32 8.58 -17.50
C MET A 85 -14.70 9.93 -18.13
N LEU A 86 -14.11 11.03 -17.62
CA LEU A 86 -14.36 12.37 -18.16
C LEU A 86 -13.95 12.47 -19.64
N VAL A 87 -12.75 12.03 -19.99
CA VAL A 87 -12.26 12.07 -21.38
C VAL A 87 -13.13 11.22 -22.31
N SER A 88 -13.57 10.03 -21.87
CA SER A 88 -14.44 9.16 -22.68
C SER A 88 -15.83 9.78 -22.90
N GLY A 89 -16.38 10.46 -21.89
CA GLY A 89 -17.64 11.21 -22.02
C GLY A 89 -17.53 12.39 -22.98
N LEU A 90 -16.42 13.13 -22.93
CA LEU A 90 -16.14 14.27 -23.83
C LEU A 90 -15.91 13.83 -25.29
N CYS A 91 -15.17 12.75 -25.53
CA CYS A 91 -14.99 12.19 -26.87
C CYS A 91 -16.32 11.71 -27.48
N SER A 92 -17.21 11.17 -26.66
CA SER A 92 -18.54 10.72 -27.09
C SER A 92 -19.51 11.87 -27.40
N SER A 93 -19.27 13.06 -26.87
CA SER A 93 -20.05 14.28 -27.17
C SER A 93 -19.48 15.05 -28.36
N MET A 94 -18.17 15.00 -28.60
CA MET A 94 -17.54 15.56 -29.81
C MET A 94 -17.84 14.77 -31.08
N SER A 95 -18.14 13.47 -31.01
CA SER A 95 -18.53 12.67 -32.19
C SER A 95 -19.92 13.00 -32.72
N VAL A 96 -20.82 13.51 -31.86
CA VAL A 96 -22.19 13.92 -32.23
C VAL A 96 -22.20 15.31 -32.87
N ASN A 97 -21.26 16.19 -32.50
CA ASN A 97 -21.19 17.57 -33.01
C ASN A 97 -20.44 17.73 -34.36
N ARG A 98 -20.12 16.65 -35.07
CA ARG A 98 -19.50 16.70 -36.42
C ARG A 98 -20.49 16.59 -37.58
N ILE A 99 -21.78 16.68 -37.32
CA ILE A 99 -22.82 16.69 -38.36
C ILE A 99 -23.49 18.07 -38.35
N ASN A 100 -22.91 19.00 -39.10
CA ASN A 100 -23.58 20.14 -39.72
C ASN A 100 -22.69 20.67 -40.86
#